data_AF-A0AAN7GNS4-F1
#
_entry.id   AF-A0AAN7GNS4-F1
#
_cell.length_a   1.000
_cell.length_b   1.000
_cell.length_c   1.000
_cell.angle_alpha   90.00
_cell.angle_beta   90.00
_cell.angle_gamma   90.00
#
_symmetry.space_group_name_H-M   'P 1'
#
loop_
_entity.id
_entity.type
_entity.pdbx_description
1 polymer ?
#
loop_
_entity_poly.entity_id
_entity_poly.type
_entity_poly.pdbx_seq_one_letter_code
_entity_poly.pdbx_strand_id
1 'polypeptide(L)'
;MCRSADFPNFRSAYRDRLRIRGFYVRFSGQRPLRHFPESLTLIYLPRISENSLEIDGSKIRPDLPAFVTLYRIVSEDGRSRGASYGSRDRVYACEGLRFEVYLGEEKALKGVFRRDDGGEWAMECRCALQATRGGGGGGEADVSVAVEGRSALMEKVVMVAARRKVCRPAGFHLLEEIPEEREMAEDESDDCCCGECMDKYN
;
A
#
# COMPACT_ATOMS: atom_id res chain seq x y z
N MET A 1 51.74 17.04 11.45
CA MET A 1 50.55 16.61 12.24
C MET A 1 49.37 16.52 11.29
N CYS A 2 49.04 15.32 10.82
CA CYS A 2 47.87 15.10 9.98
C CYS A 2 46.65 15.01 10.90
N ARG A 3 45.73 15.99 10.79
CA ARG A 3 44.44 15.96 11.48
C ARG A 3 43.48 15.11 10.65
N SER A 4 43.14 13.91 11.14
CA SER A 4 42.04 13.13 10.59
C SER A 4 40.73 13.88 10.83
N ALA A 5 39.97 14.14 9.77
CA ALA A 5 38.62 14.65 9.89
C ALA A 5 37.72 13.51 10.38
N ASP A 6 37.31 13.57 11.64
CA ASP A 6 36.25 12.71 12.16
C ASP A 6 34.93 13.11 11.50
N PHE A 7 34.44 12.31 10.55
CA PHE A 7 33.09 12.45 10.01
C PHE A 7 32.07 11.93 11.03
N PRO A 8 31.25 12.77 11.70
CA PRO A 8 30.44 12.31 12.84
C PRO A 8 29.16 11.54 12.45
N ASN A 9 28.81 11.45 11.16
CA ASN A 9 27.40 11.18 10.77
C ASN A 9 27.10 9.81 10.15
N PHE A 10 28.09 8.93 9.92
CA PHE A 10 27.81 7.63 9.30
C PHE A 10 27.30 6.57 10.30
N ARG A 11 27.54 6.74 11.60
CA ARG A 11 27.17 5.75 12.63
C ARG A 11 25.74 5.91 13.16
N SER A 12 25.10 7.09 13.04
CA SER A 12 23.72 7.29 13.50
C SER A 12 22.69 6.68 12.54
N ALA A 13 22.91 6.76 11.23
CA ALA A 13 21.99 6.25 10.20
C ALA A 13 21.74 4.73 10.27
N TYR A 14 22.60 3.94 10.91
CA TYR A 14 22.37 2.50 11.17
C TYR A 14 21.65 2.21 12.49
N ARG A 15 21.67 3.16 13.43
CA ARG A 15 20.91 3.05 14.69
C ARG A 15 19.45 3.45 14.50
N ASP A 16 19.19 4.34 13.55
CA ASP A 16 17.85 4.89 13.32
C ASP A 16 16.95 4.02 12.44
N ARG A 17 17.42 2.88 11.92
CA ARG A 17 16.64 2.00 11.03
C ARG A 17 15.78 1.00 11.78
N LEU A 18 14.63 0.68 11.21
CA LEU A 18 13.78 -0.40 11.67
C LEU A 18 14.39 -1.74 11.22
N ARG A 19 14.72 -2.61 12.18
CA ARG A 19 15.35 -3.92 11.93
C ARG A 19 14.31 -5.03 11.99
N ILE A 20 13.72 -5.34 10.85
CA ILE A 20 12.70 -6.36 10.72
C ILE A 20 13.37 -7.75 10.64
N ARG A 21 12.87 -8.69 11.43
CA ARG A 21 13.27 -10.10 11.43
C ARG A 21 12.22 -11.04 10.85
N GLY A 22 11.03 -10.51 10.61
CA GLY A 22 9.98 -11.23 9.93
C GLY A 22 8.75 -10.37 9.71
N PHE A 23 8.02 -10.70 8.67
CA PHE A 23 6.80 -10.02 8.26
C PHE A 23 5.71 -11.08 8.14
N TYR A 24 4.57 -10.87 8.80
CA TYR A 24 3.48 -11.83 8.86
C TYR A 24 2.16 -11.16 8.54
N VAL A 25 1.31 -11.88 7.83
CA VAL A 25 -0.04 -11.44 7.48
C VAL A 25 -1.00 -12.58 7.71
N ARG A 26 -2.09 -12.33 8.44
CA ARG A 26 -3.17 -13.28 8.62
C ARG A 26 -4.45 -12.69 8.07
N PHE A 27 -5.03 -13.35 7.07
CA PHE A 27 -6.35 -13.02 6.56
C PHE A 27 -7.39 -13.88 7.26
N SER A 28 -8.50 -13.27 7.69
CA SER A 28 -9.64 -13.94 8.31
C SER A 28 -10.97 -13.38 7.78
N GLY A 29 -12.04 -14.18 7.81
CA GLY A 29 -13.42 -13.70 7.56
C GLY A 29 -14.21 -14.44 6.47
N GLN A 30 -15.42 -13.95 6.21
CA GLN A 30 -16.43 -14.54 5.31
C GLN A 30 -16.22 -14.07 3.86
N ARG A 31 -15.13 -14.44 3.21
CA ARG A 31 -15.05 -14.39 1.74
C ARG A 31 -14.50 -15.70 1.21
N PRO A 32 -15.09 -16.27 0.15
CA PRO A 32 -14.37 -17.18 -0.70
C PRO A 32 -13.45 -16.31 -1.56
N LEU A 33 -12.35 -15.80 -0.98
CA LEU A 33 -11.16 -15.62 -1.81
C LEU A 33 -10.92 -17.03 -2.35
N ARG A 34 -11.23 -17.23 -3.64
CA ARG A 34 -11.22 -18.53 -4.30
C ARG A 34 -9.83 -19.14 -4.11
N HIS A 35 -9.71 -19.94 -3.06
CA HIS A 35 -8.48 -20.49 -2.50
C HIS A 35 -7.40 -19.45 -2.14
N PHE A 36 -6.98 -19.48 -0.88
CA PHE A 36 -5.76 -18.80 -0.46
C PHE A 36 -4.55 -19.44 -1.17
N PRO A 37 -3.69 -18.67 -1.87
CA PRO A 37 -2.52 -19.20 -2.54
C PRO A 37 -1.48 -19.72 -1.54
N GLU A 38 -0.47 -20.43 -2.03
CA GLU A 38 0.64 -20.91 -1.20
C GLU A 38 1.64 -19.79 -0.83
N SER A 39 1.58 -18.64 -1.51
CA SER A 39 2.39 -17.48 -1.17
C SER A 39 1.73 -16.16 -1.55
N LEU A 40 2.20 -15.09 -0.91
CA LEU A 40 1.91 -13.69 -1.23
C LEU A 40 3.18 -12.98 -1.67
N THR A 41 3.01 -11.88 -2.40
CA THR A 41 4.12 -10.99 -2.75
C THR A 41 4.04 -9.73 -1.90
N LEU A 42 5.07 -9.50 -1.09
CA LEU A 42 5.33 -8.23 -0.40
C LEU A 42 6.24 -7.38 -1.28
N ILE A 43 5.81 -6.18 -1.62
CA ILE A 43 6.56 -5.24 -2.43
C ILE A 43 6.91 -4.01 -1.59
N TYR A 44 8.19 -3.71 -1.45
CA TYR A 44 8.66 -2.41 -0.97
C TYR A 44 8.78 -1.45 -2.15
N LEU A 45 8.10 -0.30 -2.07
CA LEU A 45 7.99 0.64 -3.19
C LEU A 45 9.26 1.48 -3.37
N PRO A 46 9.51 1.97 -4.60
CA PRO A 46 10.55 2.97 -4.86
C PRO A 46 10.40 4.19 -3.95
N ARG A 47 11.54 4.77 -3.60
CA ARG A 47 11.67 5.83 -2.62
C ARG A 47 12.54 6.94 -3.18
N ILE A 48 12.16 8.18 -2.86
CA ILE A 48 12.92 9.37 -3.25
C ILE A 48 14.08 9.60 -2.26
N SER A 49 13.98 9.06 -1.03
CA SER A 49 15.03 9.18 -0.04
C SER A 49 16.24 8.32 -0.38
N GLU A 50 17.43 8.88 -0.25
CA GLU A 50 18.71 8.16 -0.38
C GLU A 50 18.95 7.13 0.74
N ASN A 51 18.04 7.08 1.71
CA ASN A 51 18.05 6.12 2.80
C ASN A 51 18.12 4.69 2.25
N SER A 52 19.03 3.85 2.76
CA SER A 52 19.26 2.50 2.21
C SER A 52 18.24 1.47 2.75
N LEU A 53 17.44 0.87 1.86
CA LEU A 53 16.71 -0.37 2.13
C LEU A 53 17.68 -1.54 1.95
N GLU A 54 17.73 -2.45 2.92
CA GLU A 54 18.53 -3.67 2.82
C GLU A 54 17.66 -4.89 3.10
N ILE A 55 17.81 -5.94 2.31
CA ILE A 55 17.10 -7.22 2.46
C ILE A 55 18.15 -8.33 2.47
N ASP A 56 18.22 -9.09 3.56
CA ASP A 56 19.22 -10.15 3.79
C ASP A 56 20.67 -9.71 3.50
N GLY A 57 20.98 -8.47 3.89
CA GLY A 57 22.30 -7.85 3.70
C GLY A 57 22.54 -7.27 2.31
N SER A 58 21.60 -7.45 1.36
CA SER A 58 21.67 -6.85 0.02
C SER A 58 21.06 -5.46 0.01
N LYS A 59 21.84 -4.45 -0.40
CA LYS A 59 21.39 -3.06 -0.55
C LYS A 59 20.53 -2.90 -1.79
N ILE A 60 19.32 -2.37 -1.62
CA ILE A 60 18.39 -2.09 -2.71
C ILE A 60 18.46 -0.62 -3.08
N ARG A 61 18.62 -0.35 -4.38
CA ARG A 61 18.64 1.01 -4.91
C ARG A 61 17.29 1.72 -4.65
N PRO A 62 17.29 3.05 -4.44
CA PRO A 62 16.07 3.80 -4.14
C PRO A 62 15.06 3.84 -5.29
N ASP A 63 15.52 3.80 -6.54
CA ASP A 63 14.70 3.85 -7.75
C ASP A 63 14.02 2.52 -8.10
N LEU A 64 14.38 1.42 -7.42
CA LEU A 64 13.85 0.08 -7.70
C LEU A 64 12.93 -0.42 -6.59
N PRO A 65 11.84 -1.13 -6.95
CA PRO A 65 11.08 -1.88 -5.97
C PRO A 65 11.88 -3.08 -5.45
N ALA A 66 11.54 -3.55 -4.26
CA ALA A 66 12.07 -4.78 -3.69
C ALA A 66 10.94 -5.77 -3.42
N PHE A 67 11.20 -7.05 -3.63
CA PHE A 67 10.19 -8.10 -3.53
C PHE A 67 10.57 -9.11 -2.46
N VAL A 68 9.61 -9.51 -1.65
CA VAL A 68 9.72 -10.54 -0.62
C VAL A 68 8.53 -11.49 -0.77
N THR A 69 8.80 -12.79 -0.72
CA THR A 69 7.74 -13.81 -0.77
C THR A 69 7.31 -14.16 0.65
N LEU A 70 6.01 -14.01 0.94
CA LEU A 70 5.42 -14.48 2.20
C LEU A 70 4.83 -15.87 1.97
N TYR A 71 5.40 -16.89 2.61
CA TYR A 71 4.94 -18.26 2.46
C TYR A 71 3.79 -18.57 3.39
N ARG A 72 2.85 -19.38 2.92
CA ARG A 72 1.72 -19.84 3.72
C ARG A 72 2.21 -20.66 4.91
N ILE A 73 1.71 -20.32 6.09
CA ILE A 73 1.96 -21.03 7.34
C ILE A 73 0.78 -21.98 7.53
N VAL A 74 1.04 -23.27 7.39
CA VAL A 74 0.03 -24.31 7.62
C VAL A 74 -0.06 -24.57 9.11
N SER A 75 -1.21 -24.27 9.71
CA SER A 75 -1.55 -24.73 11.07
C SER A 75 -2.09 -26.17 10.97
N GLU A 76 -1.62 -27.07 11.84
CA GLU A 76 -2.14 -28.45 11.92
C GLU A 76 -3.64 -28.51 12.30
N ASP A 77 -4.14 -27.45 12.94
CA ASP A 77 -5.56 -27.27 13.21
C ASP A 77 -6.31 -26.84 11.94
N GLY A 78 -6.76 -27.83 11.16
CA GLY A 78 -7.57 -27.67 9.94
C GLY A 78 -8.94 -26.99 10.13
N ARG A 79 -9.16 -26.28 11.24
CA ARG A 79 -10.37 -25.50 11.56
C ARG A 79 -10.20 -23.98 11.37
N SER A 80 -9.00 -23.49 11.04
CA SER A 80 -8.80 -22.05 10.87
C SER A 80 -9.49 -21.53 9.60
N ARG A 81 -10.51 -20.68 9.77
CA ARG A 81 -11.25 -20.01 8.69
C ARG A 81 -10.46 -18.87 8.01
N GLY A 82 -9.15 -19.03 7.89
CA GLY A 82 -8.24 -17.99 7.43
C GLY A 82 -6.91 -18.58 6.97
N ALA A 83 -6.05 -17.73 6.45
CA ALA A 83 -4.70 -18.11 6.04
C ALA A 83 -3.69 -17.13 6.63
N SER A 84 -2.63 -17.70 7.18
CA SER A 84 -1.48 -16.96 7.70
C SER A 84 -0.31 -17.13 6.76
N TYR A 85 0.46 -16.07 6.59
CA TYR A 85 1.64 -16.02 5.74
C TYR A 85 2.77 -15.35 6.48
N GLY A 86 4.00 -15.71 6.15
CA GLY A 86 5.15 -15.07 6.74
C GLY A 86 6.42 -15.19 5.92
N SER A 87 7.33 -14.24 6.15
CA SER A 87 8.74 -14.35 5.78
C SER A 87 9.62 -14.09 7.01
N ARG A 88 10.82 -14.66 6.98
CA ARG A 88 11.90 -14.45 7.96
C ARG A 88 13.05 -13.61 7.39
N ASP A 89 12.87 -13.04 6.20
CA ASP A 89 13.87 -12.18 5.56
C ASP A 89 14.18 -10.99 6.46
N ARG A 90 15.47 -10.68 6.60
CA ARG A 90 15.95 -9.60 7.45
C ARG A 90 15.90 -8.30 6.65
N VAL A 91 15.03 -7.38 7.05
CA VAL A 91 14.85 -6.11 6.36
C VAL A 91 15.28 -4.95 7.23
N TYR A 92 16.17 -4.10 6.70
CA TYR A 92 16.51 -2.82 7.31
C TYR A 92 15.72 -1.73 6.61
N ALA A 93 14.64 -1.29 7.25
CA ALA A 93 13.71 -0.30 6.73
C ALA A 93 14.03 1.10 7.28
N CYS A 94 13.73 2.10 6.46
CA CYS A 94 13.87 3.51 6.79
C CYS A 94 12.51 4.17 6.96
N GLU A 95 12.50 5.34 7.57
CA GLU A 95 11.26 6.07 7.82
C GLU A 95 10.60 6.46 6.49
N GLY A 96 9.28 6.33 6.43
CA GLY A 96 8.49 6.57 5.23
C GLY A 96 8.55 5.43 4.20
N LEU A 97 9.19 4.29 4.51
CA LEU A 97 9.19 3.14 3.62
C LEU A 97 7.77 2.60 3.46
N ARG A 98 7.29 2.60 2.21
CA ARG A 98 5.96 2.10 1.84
C ARG A 98 6.06 0.68 1.33
N PHE A 99 5.02 -0.10 1.62
CA PHE A 99 4.91 -1.47 1.15
C PHE A 99 3.50 -1.82 0.71
N GLU A 100 3.40 -2.87 -0.09
CA GLU A 100 2.15 -3.41 -0.62
C GLU A 100 2.16 -4.92 -0.52
N VAL A 101 1.01 -5.52 -0.21
CA VAL A 101 0.85 -6.98 -0.14
C VAL A 101 -0.13 -7.41 -1.22
N TYR A 102 0.31 -8.34 -2.06
CA TYR A 102 -0.43 -8.86 -3.19
C TYR A 102 -0.85 -10.31 -2.95
N LEU A 103 -2.12 -10.57 -3.24
CA LEU A 103 -2.72 -11.89 -3.30
C LEU A 103 -2.88 -12.26 -4.78
N GLY A 104 -1.87 -12.94 -5.34
CA GLY A 104 -1.76 -13.08 -6.79
C GLY A 104 -1.61 -11.70 -7.45
N GLU A 105 -2.53 -11.35 -8.35
CA GLU A 105 -2.53 -10.06 -9.05
C GLU A 105 -3.28 -8.95 -8.30
N GLU A 106 -4.02 -9.31 -7.24
CA GLU A 106 -4.82 -8.34 -6.48
C GLU A 106 -4.03 -7.73 -5.33
N LYS A 107 -3.95 -6.39 -5.29
CA LYS A 107 -3.39 -5.67 -4.15
C LYS A 107 -4.35 -5.74 -2.96
N ALA A 108 -3.98 -6.51 -1.94
CA ALA A 108 -4.79 -6.69 -0.74
C ALA A 108 -4.60 -5.56 0.26
N LEU A 109 -3.33 -5.18 0.53
CA LEU A 109 -2.97 -4.21 1.55
C LEU A 109 -1.93 -3.23 1.03
N LYS A 110 -1.92 -2.04 1.63
CA LYS A 110 -0.81 -1.09 1.56
C LYS A 110 -0.47 -0.61 2.95
N GLY A 111 0.79 -0.29 3.19
CA GLY A 111 1.21 0.26 4.47
C GLY A 111 2.47 1.12 4.37
N VAL A 112 2.79 1.74 5.50
CA VAL A 112 3.96 2.61 5.65
C VAL A 112 4.54 2.46 7.06
N PHE A 113 5.87 2.41 7.15
CA PHE A 113 6.60 2.53 8.41
C PHE A 113 6.93 3.99 8.66
N ARG A 114 6.55 4.50 9.84
CA ARG A 114 6.82 5.90 10.23
C ARG A 114 7.21 5.96 11.69
N ARG A 115 7.81 7.06 12.13
CA ARG A 115 7.89 7.35 13.56
C ARG A 115 6.62 8.10 13.99
N ASP A 116 6.18 7.88 15.22
CA ASP A 116 5.16 8.70 15.86
C ASP A 116 5.78 9.98 16.46
N ASP A 117 4.95 10.82 17.07
CA ASP A 117 5.39 12.07 17.71
C ASP A 117 6.40 11.82 18.86
N GLY A 118 6.43 10.61 19.42
CA GLY A 118 7.38 10.17 20.43
C GLY A 118 8.71 9.66 19.84
N GLY A 119 8.84 9.60 18.51
CA GLY A 119 10.00 9.03 17.83
C GLY A 119 10.01 7.50 17.78
N GLU A 120 8.94 6.84 18.24
CA GLU A 120 8.81 5.39 18.26
C GLU A 120 8.32 4.89 16.90
N TRP A 121 8.76 3.70 16.51
CA TRP A 121 8.36 3.12 15.24
C TRP A 121 6.91 2.66 15.27
N ALA A 122 6.14 3.09 14.27
CA ALA A 122 4.77 2.70 14.02
C ALA A 122 4.59 2.18 12.59
N MET A 123 3.54 1.39 12.39
CA MET A 123 3.13 0.87 11.09
C MET A 123 1.65 1.23 10.88
N GLU A 124 1.34 1.87 9.76
CA GLU A 124 -0.05 2.02 9.32
C GLU A 124 -0.33 1.06 8.17
N CYS A 125 -1.47 0.38 8.21
CA CYS A 125 -1.95 -0.44 7.09
C CYS A 125 -3.37 -0.05 6.68
N ARG A 126 -3.66 -0.14 5.38
CA ARG A 126 -4.99 0.11 4.81
C ARG A 126 -5.36 -0.96 3.80
N CYS A 127 -6.65 -1.28 3.73
CA CYS A 127 -7.20 -2.15 2.69
C CYS A 127 -7.01 -1.49 1.30
N ALA A 128 -6.57 -2.28 0.33
CA ALA A 128 -6.37 -1.85 -1.05
C ALA A 128 -7.25 -2.62 -2.05
N LEU A 129 -8.10 -3.54 -1.57
CA LEU A 129 -9.02 -4.30 -2.41
C LEU A 129 -10.02 -3.37 -3.10
N GLN A 130 -10.11 -3.49 -4.43
CA GLN A 130 -11.15 -2.83 -5.20
C GLN A 130 -12.45 -3.63 -5.11
N ALA A 131 -13.57 -2.92 -5.02
CA ALA A 131 -14.88 -3.55 -5.01
C ALA A 131 -15.19 -4.14 -6.39
N THR A 132 -14.90 -5.43 -6.60
CA THR A 132 -15.53 -6.19 -7.66
C THR A 132 -17.03 -6.18 -7.39
N ARG A 133 -17.82 -5.68 -8.35
CA ARG A 133 -19.29 -5.56 -8.27
C ARG A 133 -19.88 -6.88 -7.75
N GLY A 134 -20.37 -6.89 -6.51
CA GLY A 134 -21.09 -8.03 -5.91
C GLY A 134 -20.55 -8.61 -4.60
N GLY A 135 -19.38 -8.18 -4.09
CA GLY A 135 -18.77 -8.80 -2.91
C GLY A 135 -18.82 -7.96 -1.63
N GLY A 136 -19.97 -7.87 -0.97
CA GLY A 136 -20.16 -7.20 0.33
C GLY A 136 -19.69 -8.02 1.55
N GLY A 137 -18.60 -8.79 1.43
CA GLY A 137 -18.08 -9.58 2.55
C GLY A 137 -17.07 -8.79 3.37
N GLY A 138 -17.29 -8.61 4.67
CA GLY A 138 -16.31 -8.05 5.60
C GLY A 138 -15.28 -9.12 5.98
N GLY A 139 -14.03 -8.94 5.55
CA GLY A 139 -12.88 -9.69 6.05
C GLY A 139 -12.04 -8.84 6.98
N GLU A 140 -11.08 -9.46 7.66
CA GLU A 140 -10.05 -8.77 8.44
C GLU A 140 -8.67 -9.29 8.02
N ALA A 141 -7.68 -8.41 8.08
CA ALA A 141 -6.28 -8.77 7.93
C ALA A 141 -5.50 -8.27 9.14
N ASP A 142 -4.81 -9.16 9.83
CA ASP A 142 -3.87 -8.82 10.88
C ASP A 142 -2.46 -8.81 10.28
N VAL A 143 -1.80 -7.65 10.31
CA VAL A 143 -0.41 -7.49 9.87
C VAL A 143 0.47 -7.43 11.10
N SER A 144 1.50 -8.26 11.18
CA SER A 144 2.48 -8.19 12.26
C SER A 144 3.91 -8.24 11.74
N VAL A 145 4.75 -7.37 12.29
CA VAL A 145 6.16 -7.22 11.90
C VAL A 145 7.02 -7.46 13.12
N ALA A 146 7.81 -8.53 13.11
CA ALA A 146 8.75 -8.85 14.17
C ALA A 146 9.98 -7.98 14.02
N VAL A 147 10.32 -7.21 15.06
CA VAL A 147 11.44 -6.26 15.04
C VAL A 147 12.50 -6.68 16.06
N GLU A 148 13.77 -6.54 15.70
CA GLU A 148 14.89 -6.82 16.59
C GLU A 148 14.91 -5.85 17.79
N GLY A 149 15.03 -6.40 19.00
CA GLY A 149 15.23 -5.61 20.23
C GLY A 149 13.99 -4.86 20.74
N ARG A 150 12.79 -5.14 20.20
CA ARG A 150 11.53 -4.50 20.62
C ARG A 150 10.31 -5.39 20.39
N SER A 151 9.15 -4.95 20.85
CA SER A 151 7.85 -5.59 20.56
C SER A 151 7.51 -5.54 19.08
N ALA A 152 6.76 -6.52 18.60
CA ALA A 152 6.29 -6.55 17.22
C ALA A 152 5.33 -5.37 16.94
N LEU A 153 5.43 -4.79 15.75
CA LEU A 153 4.43 -3.85 15.25
C LEU A 153 3.22 -4.65 14.79
N MET A 154 2.03 -4.26 15.20
CA MET A 154 0.79 -4.96 14.82
C MET A 154 -0.26 -3.95 14.36
N GLU A 155 -0.98 -4.30 13.30
CA GLU A 155 -2.09 -3.51 12.78
C GLU A 155 -3.20 -4.45 12.30
N LYS A 156 -4.44 -4.18 12.73
CA LYS A 156 -5.63 -4.89 12.27
C LYS A 156 -6.36 -4.03 11.23
N VAL A 157 -6.58 -4.59 10.06
CA VAL A 157 -7.20 -3.92 8.92
C VAL A 157 -8.53 -4.58 8.57
N VAL A 158 -9.60 -3.80 8.56
CA VAL A 158 -10.90 -4.27 8.05
C VAL A 158 -10.85 -4.27 6.52
N MET A 159 -11.04 -5.44 5.92
CA MET A 159 -11.00 -5.69 4.48
C MET A 159 -12.35 -5.36 3.84
N VAL A 160 -12.74 -4.09 3.88
CA VAL A 160 -13.87 -3.59 3.08
C VAL A 160 -13.34 -3.13 1.75
N ALA A 161 -13.93 -3.62 0.67
CA ALA A 161 -13.55 -3.18 -0.66
C ALA A 161 -13.95 -1.71 -0.81
N ALA A 162 -12.97 -0.85 -1.10
CA ALA A 162 -13.25 0.57 -1.29
C ALA A 162 -14.17 0.70 -2.51
N ARG A 163 -15.38 1.23 -2.29
CA ARG A 163 -16.21 1.69 -3.40
C ARG A 163 -15.41 2.80 -4.08
N ARG A 164 -15.11 2.66 -5.38
CA ARG A 164 -14.60 3.79 -6.16
C ARG A 164 -15.64 4.91 -6.00
N LYS A 165 -15.35 5.93 -5.20
CA LYS A 165 -15.97 7.23 -5.43
C LYS A 165 -15.42 7.62 -6.79
N VAL A 166 -16.28 7.55 -7.81
CA VAL A 166 -16.02 8.28 -9.05
C VAL A 166 -16.00 9.74 -8.61
N CYS A 167 -14.83 10.24 -8.22
CA CYS A 167 -14.60 11.67 -8.22
C CYS A 167 -14.68 12.04 -9.70
N ARG A 168 -15.89 12.37 -10.15
CA ARG A 168 -16.04 13.09 -11.41
C ARG A 168 -15.14 14.31 -11.26
N PRO A 169 -14.12 14.51 -12.11
CA PRO A 169 -13.50 15.82 -12.17
C PRO A 169 -14.63 16.80 -12.46
N ALA A 170 -14.85 17.77 -11.56
CA ALA A 170 -15.63 18.92 -11.91
C ALA A 170 -14.94 19.55 -13.14
N GLY A 171 -15.60 19.48 -14.30
CA GLY A 171 -15.19 20.24 -15.48
C GLY A 171 -14.60 19.48 -16.69
N PHE A 172 -14.89 18.19 -16.91
CA PHE A 172 -14.68 17.62 -18.26
C PHE A 172 -15.85 16.72 -18.68
N HIS A 173 -16.64 17.25 -19.61
CA HIS A 173 -17.56 16.46 -20.43
C HIS A 173 -16.74 15.52 -21.31
N LEU A 174 -16.54 14.28 -20.84
CA LEU A 174 -16.22 13.19 -21.75
C LEU A 174 -17.54 12.89 -22.47
N LEU A 175 -17.64 13.35 -23.71
CA LEU A 175 -18.74 13.07 -24.63
C LEU A 175 -19.03 11.55 -24.58
N GLU A 176 -20.25 11.19 -24.18
CA GLU A 176 -20.77 9.85 -24.51
C GLU A 176 -20.82 9.76 -26.04
N GLU A 177 -20.18 8.72 -26.57
CA GLU A 177 -20.32 8.34 -27.97
C GLU A 177 -21.81 7.98 -28.19
N ILE A 178 -22.52 8.82 -28.93
CA ILE A 178 -23.94 8.63 -29.26
C ILE A 178 -24.03 7.39 -30.16
N PRO A 179 -24.88 6.38 -29.84
CA PRO A 179 -25.14 5.32 -30.78
C PRO A 179 -25.97 5.87 -31.94
N GLU A 180 -25.46 5.70 -33.16
CA GLU A 180 -26.14 6.10 -34.40
C GLU A 180 -27.52 5.42 -34.52
N GLU A 181 -28.60 6.20 -34.49
CA GLU A 181 -29.89 5.82 -35.06
C GLU A 181 -30.45 6.93 -35.96
N ARG A 182 -31.08 6.50 -37.06
CA ARG A 182 -31.38 7.25 -38.28
C ARG A 182 -32.57 8.23 -38.17
N GLU A 183 -32.42 9.32 -38.93
CA GLU A 183 -33.40 10.00 -39.80
C GLU A 183 -34.44 11.04 -39.27
N MET A 184 -34.24 12.28 -39.79
CA MET A 184 -35.14 13.37 -40.22
C MET A 184 -35.63 14.50 -39.26
N ALA A 185 -35.38 15.72 -39.77
CA ALA A 185 -36.12 16.99 -39.65
C ALA A 185 -35.83 17.96 -38.47
N GLU A 186 -35.08 19.02 -38.82
CA GLU A 186 -35.36 20.46 -38.65
C GLU A 186 -36.17 20.90 -37.41
N ASP A 187 -35.56 21.68 -36.49
CA ASP A 187 -35.86 23.12 -36.36
C ASP A 187 -35.02 23.83 -35.28
N GLU A 188 -35.00 25.16 -35.44
CA GLU A 188 -34.17 26.22 -34.87
C GLU A 188 -34.28 26.49 -33.35
N SER A 189 -33.43 27.44 -32.90
CA SER A 189 -33.52 28.29 -31.69
C SER A 189 -33.02 27.65 -30.38
N ASP A 190 -32.46 28.35 -29.40
CA ASP A 190 -32.10 29.74 -29.16
C ASP A 190 -31.15 29.65 -27.92
N ASP A 191 -30.02 30.32 -27.91
CA ASP A 191 -29.85 31.58 -27.17
C ASP A 191 -29.09 31.41 -25.83
N CYS A 192 -28.18 32.37 -25.65
CA CYS A 192 -27.67 32.89 -24.40
C CYS A 192 -26.83 32.00 -23.46
N CYS A 193 -25.81 32.50 -22.79
CA CYS A 193 -24.98 33.70 -22.88
C CYS A 193 -24.04 33.61 -21.66
N CYS A 194 -22.85 34.19 -21.80
CA CYS A 194 -22.04 34.74 -20.71
C CYS A 194 -21.44 33.73 -19.70
N GLY A 195 -20.20 33.86 -19.28
CA GLY A 195 -19.23 34.92 -19.45
C GLY A 195 -18.03 34.58 -18.56
N GLU A 196 -16.86 34.97 -19.00
CA GLU A 196 -15.63 34.91 -18.24
C GLU A 196 -15.74 35.76 -16.98
N CYS A 197 -15.38 35.22 -15.81
CA CYS A 197 -15.00 36.03 -14.66
C CYS A 197 -13.76 35.41 -13.98
N MET A 198 -12.63 35.99 -14.33
CA MET A 198 -11.41 36.03 -13.51
C MET A 198 -11.76 36.76 -12.20
N ASP A 199 -11.48 36.17 -11.04
CA ASP A 199 -11.45 36.94 -9.79
C ASP A 199 -10.06 36.83 -9.14
N LYS A 200 -9.32 37.94 -9.28
CA LYS A 200 -8.19 38.32 -8.42
C LYS A 200 -8.69 39.37 -7.44
N TYR A 201 -8.33 39.19 -6.17
CA TYR A 201 -8.41 40.17 -5.09
C TYR A 201 -7.94 41.58 -5.51
N ASN A 202 -8.81 42.59 -5.40
CA ASN A 202 -8.76 43.65 -4.37
C ASN A 202 -9.91 44.66 -4.58
#